data_AF-A0AAU9KLQ9-F1
#
_entry.id   AF-A0AAU9KLQ9-F1
#
_cell.length_a   1.000
_cell.length_b   1.000
_cell.length_c   1.000
_cell.angle_alpha   90.00
_cell.angle_beta   90.00
_cell.angle_gamma   90.00
#
_symmetry.space_group_name_H-M   'P 1'
#
loop_
_entity.id
_entity.type
_entity.pdbx_description
1 polymer ?
#
loop_
_entity_poly.entity_id
_entity_poly.type
_entity_poly.pdbx_seq_one_letter_code
_entity_poly.pdbx_strand_id
1 'polypeptide(L)'
;MFRREALDSIGGIQYGSLTEDCYTGQVLCSMGWKAQYFRKDFEGEPSERIRLAEGLIPDSVAGSLAQRKRWAKGNFQIVLMNKKTQYFDPEWKAPEAHVPSYHKSNKFMRRVFYYNSTLYPLGSVTAILFYYITLYFLFSGYAPIYMAGARLVYALVPKLFVQGVLSALSNRTVDNSDVVRSQEVWFAYAFTNCTAVLEAFWWKITGKEPKWFNTGGASRGSMAELPNVIIFFGTVVGVLWSVVRFLAGYNSIQTSHGASLLFASMMMGLFIAVKLAPSVRMSIQEYFGWSYESLMDQGNVVSSISIAFGLIFIALWVWIEQPTSNPF
;
A
#
# COMPACT_ATOMS: atom_id res chain seq x y z
N MET A 1 -0.36 12.48 -24.01
CA MET A 1 -0.48 13.60 -24.96
C MET A 1 -1.94 14.03 -25.02
N PHE A 2 -2.21 15.33 -25.05
CA PHE A 2 -3.56 15.87 -25.18
C PHE A 2 -3.77 16.48 -26.55
N ARG A 3 -4.97 16.32 -27.13
CA ARG A 3 -5.37 17.12 -28.28
C ARG A 3 -5.59 18.56 -27.82
N ARG A 4 -5.04 19.54 -28.55
CA ARG A 4 -5.14 20.96 -28.20
C ARG A 4 -6.59 21.43 -28.07
N GLU A 5 -7.41 21.15 -29.08
CA GLU A 5 -8.84 21.42 -29.10
C GLU A 5 -9.59 20.85 -27.88
N ALA A 6 -9.18 19.67 -27.39
CA ALA A 6 -9.80 19.08 -26.21
C ALA A 6 -9.47 19.88 -24.94
N LEU A 7 -8.22 20.33 -24.77
CA LEU A 7 -7.86 21.20 -23.66
C LEU A 7 -8.57 22.56 -23.76
N ASP A 8 -8.62 23.16 -24.94
CA ASP A 8 -9.29 24.43 -25.16
C ASP A 8 -10.79 24.34 -24.79
N SER A 9 -11.45 23.20 -25.06
CA SER A 9 -12.86 22.97 -24.70
C SER A 9 -13.17 22.96 -23.20
N ILE A 10 -12.15 22.77 -22.35
CA ILE A 10 -12.29 22.82 -20.88
C ILE A 10 -11.57 24.02 -20.26
N GLY A 11 -11.03 24.92 -21.09
CA GLY A 11 -10.23 26.07 -20.66
C GLY A 11 -8.81 25.74 -20.20
N GLY A 12 -8.24 24.62 -20.66
CA GLY A 12 -6.87 24.23 -20.40
C GLY A 12 -6.71 23.26 -19.22
N ILE A 13 -5.54 23.33 -18.58
CA ILE A 13 -5.18 22.47 -17.45
C ILE A 13 -6.02 22.86 -16.23
N GLN A 14 -6.59 21.86 -15.56
CA GLN A 14 -7.52 22.05 -14.46
C GLN A 14 -6.79 22.16 -13.11
N TYR A 15 -6.96 23.29 -12.43
CA TYR A 15 -6.37 23.56 -11.12
C TYR A 15 -7.28 23.16 -9.95
N GLY A 16 -6.74 23.23 -8.73
CA GLY A 16 -7.47 22.95 -7.47
C GLY A 16 -7.12 21.62 -6.80
N SER A 17 -6.26 20.81 -7.42
CA SER A 17 -5.69 19.59 -6.83
C SER A 17 -4.18 19.53 -7.11
N LEU A 18 -3.43 18.85 -6.24
CA LEU A 18 -2.01 18.52 -6.45
C LEU A 18 -1.77 17.48 -7.57
N THR A 19 -2.85 16.91 -8.14
CA THR A 19 -2.81 15.99 -9.28
C THR A 19 -3.68 16.55 -10.40
N GLU A 20 -3.26 17.69 -10.94
CA GLU A 20 -3.92 18.43 -12.02
C GLU A 20 -4.06 17.59 -13.30
N ASP A 21 -3.11 16.69 -13.54
CA ASP A 21 -3.10 15.73 -14.64
C ASP A 21 -4.31 14.79 -14.61
N CYS A 22 -4.55 14.16 -13.45
CA CYS A 22 -5.68 13.26 -13.21
C CYS A 22 -7.01 14.02 -13.32
N TYR A 23 -7.09 15.21 -12.71
CA TYR A 23 -8.32 16.00 -12.73
C TYR A 23 -8.65 16.49 -14.15
N THR A 24 -7.66 16.98 -14.89
CA THR A 24 -7.81 17.41 -16.30
C THR A 24 -8.33 16.26 -17.16
N GLY A 25 -7.73 15.06 -17.04
CA GLY A 25 -8.19 13.88 -17.77
C GLY A 25 -9.64 13.49 -17.46
N GLN A 26 -10.06 13.62 -16.21
CA GLN A 26 -11.43 13.34 -15.79
C GLN A 26 -12.43 14.35 -16.37
N VAL A 27 -12.11 15.65 -16.37
CA VAL A 27 -12.97 16.69 -16.94
C VAL A 27 -13.14 16.45 -18.45
N LEU A 28 -12.06 16.17 -19.17
CA LEU A 28 -12.10 15.81 -20.60
C LEU A 28 -12.99 14.60 -20.86
N CYS A 29 -12.78 13.52 -20.11
CA CYS A 29 -13.60 12.31 -20.26
C CYS A 29 -15.07 12.59 -19.95
N SER A 30 -15.37 13.43 -18.96
CA SER A 30 -16.73 13.83 -18.61
C SER A 30 -17.42 14.64 -19.72
N MET A 31 -16.66 15.45 -20.47
CA MET A 31 -17.13 16.16 -21.66
C MET A 31 -17.36 15.25 -22.88
N GLY A 32 -16.96 13.99 -22.82
CA GLY A 32 -17.15 13.03 -23.92
C GLY A 32 -15.89 12.72 -24.73
N TRP A 33 -14.78 13.41 -24.47
CA TRP A 33 -13.49 13.03 -25.04
C TRP A 33 -13.09 11.61 -24.62
N LYS A 34 -12.33 10.94 -25.48
CA LYS A 34 -11.86 9.57 -25.25
C LYS A 34 -10.37 9.60 -24.94
N ALA A 35 -9.98 8.92 -23.87
CA ALA A 35 -8.60 8.62 -23.57
C ALA A 35 -8.25 7.24 -24.16
N GLN A 36 -7.06 7.12 -24.73
CA GLN A 36 -6.49 5.85 -25.17
C GLN A 36 -5.14 5.67 -24.47
N TYR A 37 -4.90 4.46 -23.97
CA TYR A 37 -3.64 4.07 -23.38
C TYR A 37 -2.98 3.08 -24.34
N PHE A 38 -1.80 3.42 -24.82
CA PHE A 38 -1.07 2.64 -25.83
C PHE A 38 0.16 2.03 -25.18
N ARG A 39 0.19 0.69 -25.08
CA ARG A 39 1.17 -0.05 -24.29
C ARG A 39 2.05 -0.93 -25.19
N LYS A 40 2.84 -0.27 -26.04
CA LYS A 40 3.69 -0.90 -27.09
C LYS A 40 4.91 -1.63 -26.53
N ASP A 41 5.26 -1.40 -25.28
CA ASP A 41 6.33 -2.10 -24.57
C ASP A 41 5.96 -3.57 -24.24
N PHE A 42 4.66 -3.89 -24.25
CA PHE A 42 4.16 -5.23 -23.92
C PHE A 42 3.28 -5.85 -25.02
N GLU A 43 2.49 -5.02 -25.71
CA GLU A 43 1.57 -5.46 -26.76
C GLU A 43 2.25 -5.45 -28.15
N GLY A 44 1.98 -6.47 -28.96
CA GLY A 44 2.58 -6.67 -30.29
C GLY A 44 3.68 -7.74 -30.32
N GLU A 45 4.20 -7.98 -31.53
CA GLU A 45 5.32 -8.90 -31.75
C GLU A 45 6.55 -8.41 -30.97
N PRO A 46 7.33 -9.30 -30.33
CA PRO A 46 8.49 -8.91 -29.53
C PRO A 46 9.48 -7.99 -30.27
N SER A 47 9.63 -8.17 -31.58
CA SER A 47 10.49 -7.34 -32.45
C SER A 47 9.98 -5.91 -32.66
N GLU A 48 8.70 -5.64 -32.40
CA GLU A 48 8.07 -4.34 -32.56
C GLU A 48 7.86 -3.60 -31.23
N ARG A 49 8.22 -4.23 -30.10
CA ARG A 49 8.03 -3.64 -28.77
C ARG A 49 9.02 -2.50 -28.55
N ILE A 50 8.49 -1.34 -28.17
CA ILE A 50 9.29 -0.13 -27.98
C ILE A 50 8.80 0.60 -26.73
N ARG A 51 9.74 0.96 -25.83
CA ARG A 51 9.47 1.91 -24.75
C ARG A 51 9.52 3.32 -25.32
N LEU A 52 8.40 4.03 -25.24
CA LEU A 52 8.26 5.38 -25.80
C LEU A 52 8.79 6.49 -24.88
N ALA A 53 8.91 6.21 -23.59
CA ALA A 53 9.43 7.16 -22.61
C ALA A 53 10.12 6.40 -21.46
N GLU A 54 11.28 6.91 -21.03
CA GLU A 54 11.97 6.48 -19.82
C GLU A 54 12.16 7.69 -18.93
N GLY A 55 11.82 7.54 -17.64
CA GLY A 55 11.82 8.64 -16.68
C GLY A 55 12.68 8.29 -15.47
N LEU A 56 13.17 9.33 -14.79
CA LEU A 56 13.86 9.18 -13.53
C LEU A 56 12.86 8.82 -12.43
N ILE A 57 13.28 7.93 -11.53
CA ILE A 57 12.55 7.59 -10.31
C ILE A 57 13.22 8.25 -9.10
N PRO A 58 12.50 8.44 -7.98
CA PRO A 58 13.15 8.84 -6.72
C PRO A 58 14.26 7.85 -6.36
N ASP A 59 15.42 8.39 -5.98
CA ASP A 59 16.63 7.66 -5.59
C ASP A 59 16.73 7.41 -4.08
N SER A 60 15.74 7.89 -3.32
CA SER A 60 15.60 7.67 -1.87
C SER A 60 14.19 7.25 -1.48
N VAL A 61 14.07 6.54 -0.36
CA VAL A 61 12.81 6.16 0.30
C VAL A 61 12.04 7.43 0.65
N ALA A 62 12.71 8.43 1.24
CA ALA A 62 12.11 9.72 1.55
C ALA A 62 11.48 10.40 0.32
N GLY A 63 12.19 10.43 -0.82
CA GLY A 63 11.70 10.99 -2.07
C GLY A 63 10.49 10.20 -2.62
N SER A 64 10.55 8.88 -2.54
CA SER A 64 9.45 8.00 -2.94
C SER A 64 8.19 8.21 -2.09
N LEU A 65 8.34 8.28 -0.75
CA LEU A 65 7.24 8.58 0.17
C LEU A 65 6.62 9.95 -0.11
N ALA A 66 7.45 10.98 -0.33
CA ALA A 66 6.97 12.32 -0.65
C ALA A 66 6.17 12.35 -1.97
N GLN A 67 6.67 11.68 -3.01
CA GLN A 67 5.96 11.56 -4.28
C GLN A 67 4.61 10.88 -4.12
N ARG A 68 4.57 9.73 -3.43
CA ARG A 68 3.33 8.97 -3.19
C ARG A 68 2.34 9.74 -2.32
N LYS A 69 2.81 10.49 -1.33
CA LYS A 69 1.99 11.38 -0.52
C LYS A 69 1.28 12.44 -1.37
N ARG A 70 2.01 13.06 -2.33
CA ARG A 70 1.42 14.02 -3.28
C ARG A 70 0.30 13.38 -4.08
N TRP A 71 0.56 12.20 -4.65
CA TRP A 71 -0.43 11.50 -5.46
C TRP A 71 -1.67 11.12 -4.65
N ALA A 72 -1.50 10.59 -3.45
CA ALA A 72 -2.62 10.24 -2.58
C ALA A 72 -3.44 11.47 -2.18
N LYS A 73 -2.76 12.56 -1.78
CA LYS A 73 -3.41 13.81 -1.36
C LYS A 73 -4.18 14.44 -2.52
N GLY A 74 -3.55 14.61 -3.68
CA GLY A 74 -4.18 15.22 -4.85
C GLY A 74 -5.38 14.42 -5.35
N ASN A 75 -5.26 13.10 -5.45
CA ASN A 75 -6.37 12.25 -5.87
C ASN A 75 -7.56 12.34 -4.91
N PHE A 76 -7.30 12.37 -3.60
CA PHE A 76 -8.37 12.51 -2.62
C PHE A 76 -8.96 13.93 -2.59
N GLN A 77 -8.15 14.97 -2.82
CA GLN A 77 -8.61 16.34 -2.99
C GLN A 77 -9.61 16.48 -4.14
N ILE A 78 -9.44 15.75 -5.25
CA ILE A 78 -10.41 15.77 -6.37
C ILE A 78 -11.83 15.36 -5.91
N VAL A 79 -11.94 14.49 -4.91
CA VAL A 79 -13.22 14.11 -4.32
C VAL A 79 -13.79 15.22 -3.44
N LEU A 80 -12.94 15.86 -2.64
CA LEU A 80 -13.34 16.84 -1.64
C LEU A 80 -13.51 18.27 -2.21
N MET A 81 -12.87 18.58 -3.32
CA MET A 81 -12.83 19.93 -3.88
C MET A 81 -14.22 20.39 -4.33
N ASN A 82 -14.46 21.71 -4.21
CA ASN A 82 -15.64 22.29 -4.81
C ASN A 82 -15.42 22.46 -6.31
N LYS A 83 -16.08 21.62 -7.10
CA LYS A 83 -15.98 21.64 -8.57
C LYS A 83 -16.59 22.89 -9.21
N LYS A 84 -17.29 23.72 -8.43
CA LYS A 84 -17.83 25.02 -8.88
C LYS A 84 -16.86 26.18 -8.68
N THR A 85 -15.75 25.98 -7.98
CA THR A 85 -14.75 27.03 -7.78
C THR A 85 -14.12 27.37 -9.14
N GLN A 86 -14.22 28.64 -9.52
CA GLN A 86 -13.66 29.14 -10.77
C GLN A 86 -12.20 29.55 -10.54
N TYR A 87 -11.28 28.83 -11.16
CA TYR A 87 -9.84 29.13 -11.13
C TYR A 87 -9.37 29.96 -12.34
N PHE A 88 -10.31 30.39 -13.19
CA PHE A 88 -10.02 31.24 -14.33
C PHE A 88 -9.81 32.67 -13.87
N ASP A 89 -8.83 33.33 -14.49
CA ASP A 89 -8.69 34.78 -14.41
C ASP A 89 -9.99 35.44 -14.91
N PRO A 90 -10.57 36.42 -14.19
CA PRO A 90 -11.76 37.13 -14.62
C PRO A 90 -11.67 37.74 -16.02
N GLU A 91 -10.47 38.11 -16.47
CA GLU A 91 -10.24 38.72 -17.78
C GLU A 91 -10.05 37.66 -18.89
N TRP A 92 -9.84 36.40 -18.52
CA TRP A 92 -9.58 35.33 -19.47
C TRP A 92 -10.86 34.92 -20.21
N LYS A 93 -10.78 34.88 -21.54
CA LYS A 93 -11.87 34.44 -22.42
C LYS A 93 -11.59 33.04 -22.93
N ALA A 94 -12.59 32.17 -22.79
CA ALA A 94 -12.49 30.81 -23.30
C ALA A 94 -12.37 30.80 -24.83
N PRO A 95 -11.40 30.05 -25.39
CA PRO A 95 -11.33 29.85 -26.83
C PRO A 95 -12.56 29.08 -27.34
N GLU A 96 -13.02 29.42 -28.54
CA GLU A 96 -14.06 28.63 -29.20
C GLU A 96 -13.48 27.27 -29.61
N ALA A 97 -14.01 26.20 -29.03
CA ALA A 97 -13.55 24.85 -29.29
C ALA A 97 -14.75 23.92 -29.51
N HIS A 98 -14.62 23.02 -30.48
CA HIS A 98 -15.66 22.06 -30.78
C HIS A 98 -15.64 20.92 -29.75
N VAL A 99 -16.79 20.69 -29.10
CA VAL A 99 -16.99 19.60 -28.14
C VAL A 99 -17.49 18.36 -28.89
N PRO A 100 -17.06 17.14 -28.54
CA PRO A 100 -17.52 15.93 -29.21
C PRO A 100 -19.04 15.80 -29.20
N SER A 101 -19.66 15.68 -30.38
CA SER A 101 -21.11 15.54 -30.54
C SER A 101 -21.65 14.22 -29.99
N TYR A 102 -20.82 13.17 -29.97
CA TYR A 102 -21.18 11.85 -29.48
C TYR A 102 -20.66 11.62 -28.05
N HIS A 103 -21.59 11.62 -27.08
CA HIS A 103 -21.32 11.25 -25.70
C HIS A 103 -21.84 9.83 -25.41
N LYS A 104 -20.96 8.82 -25.39
CA LYS A 104 -21.35 7.47 -24.97
C LYS A 104 -21.72 7.49 -23.49
N SER A 105 -22.99 7.18 -23.17
CA SER A 105 -23.57 7.20 -21.82
C SER A 105 -23.04 6.08 -20.89
N ASN A 106 -21.77 5.65 -21.00
CA ASN A 106 -21.20 4.71 -20.04
C ASN A 106 -20.81 5.42 -18.73
N LYS A 107 -21.81 6.06 -18.10
CA LYS A 107 -21.65 6.82 -16.86
C LYS A 107 -21.25 5.93 -15.70
N PHE A 108 -21.71 4.66 -15.69
CA PHE A 108 -21.42 3.73 -14.61
C PHE A 108 -19.94 3.34 -14.55
N MET A 109 -19.38 2.73 -15.60
CA MET A 109 -17.98 2.29 -15.55
C MET A 109 -17.02 3.47 -15.39
N ARG A 110 -17.31 4.61 -16.01
CA ARG A 110 -16.53 5.84 -15.81
C ARG A 110 -16.54 6.29 -14.35
N ARG A 111 -17.67 6.18 -13.67
CA ARG A 111 -17.80 6.49 -12.25
C ARG A 111 -17.04 5.48 -11.38
N VAL A 112 -17.06 4.20 -11.73
CA VAL A 112 -16.24 3.16 -11.06
C VAL A 112 -14.75 3.49 -11.17
N PHE A 113 -14.25 3.79 -12.38
CA PHE A 113 -12.85 4.17 -12.57
C PHE A 113 -12.48 5.47 -11.85
N TYR A 114 -13.38 6.47 -11.87
CA TYR A 114 -13.20 7.71 -11.13
C TYR A 114 -12.99 7.41 -9.64
N TYR A 115 -13.94 6.71 -9.01
CA TYR A 115 -13.85 6.43 -7.57
C TYR A 115 -12.66 5.53 -7.23
N ASN A 116 -12.36 4.52 -8.04
CA ASN A 116 -11.20 3.67 -7.82
C ASN A 116 -9.89 4.48 -7.85
N SER A 117 -9.78 5.43 -8.79
CA SER A 117 -8.57 6.27 -8.94
C SER A 117 -8.45 7.34 -7.86
N THR A 118 -9.57 7.83 -7.31
CA THR A 118 -9.54 8.94 -6.34
C THR A 118 -9.65 8.51 -4.88
N LEU A 119 -10.28 7.37 -4.59
CA LEU A 119 -10.54 6.88 -3.23
C LEU A 119 -9.56 5.81 -2.75
N TYR A 120 -8.66 5.29 -3.61
CA TYR A 120 -7.68 4.29 -3.20
C TYR A 120 -6.87 4.65 -1.93
N PRO A 121 -6.56 5.93 -1.61
CA PRO A 121 -5.81 6.25 -0.40
C PRO A 121 -6.54 5.83 0.88
N LEU A 122 -7.88 5.77 0.86
CA LEU A 122 -8.67 5.29 2.00
C LEU A 122 -8.40 3.82 2.33
N GLY A 123 -7.98 3.03 1.34
CA GLY A 123 -7.56 1.65 1.56
C GLY A 123 -6.36 1.54 2.50
N SER A 124 -5.57 2.60 2.67
CA SER A 124 -4.45 2.58 3.63
C SER A 124 -4.88 2.66 5.09
N VAL A 125 -6.11 3.14 5.37
CA VAL A 125 -6.69 3.09 6.71
C VAL A 125 -6.89 1.65 7.15
N THR A 126 -7.30 0.76 6.24
CA THR A 126 -7.45 -0.66 6.58
C THR A 126 -6.10 -1.31 6.88
N ALA A 127 -5.03 -0.97 6.16
CA ALA A 127 -3.68 -1.43 6.47
C ALA A 127 -3.21 -0.99 7.87
N ILE A 128 -3.49 0.26 8.28
CA ILE A 128 -3.18 0.74 9.64
C ILE A 128 -3.97 -0.02 10.70
N LEU A 129 -5.26 -0.30 10.46
CA LEU A 129 -6.06 -1.13 11.36
C LEU A 129 -5.50 -2.56 11.45
N PHE A 130 -4.99 -3.11 10.35
CA PHE A 130 -4.29 -4.40 10.36
C PHE A 130 -3.05 -4.37 11.25
N TYR A 131 -2.24 -3.31 11.21
CA TYR A 131 -1.09 -3.16 12.12
C TYR A 131 -1.53 -3.12 13.58
N TYR A 132 -2.52 -2.30 13.90
CA TYR A 132 -3.04 -2.17 15.25
C TYR A 132 -3.59 -3.49 15.79
N ILE A 133 -4.45 -4.16 15.01
CA ILE A 133 -5.05 -5.45 15.38
C ILE A 133 -3.97 -6.51 15.59
N THR A 134 -2.96 -6.55 14.72
CA THR A 134 -1.86 -7.53 14.80
C THR A 134 -1.03 -7.29 16.07
N LEU A 135 -0.63 -6.04 16.33
CA LEU A 135 0.10 -5.70 17.56
C LEU A 135 -0.74 -6.00 18.80
N TYR A 136 -2.01 -5.60 18.83
CA TYR A 136 -2.92 -5.91 19.92
C TYR A 136 -2.97 -7.41 20.20
N PHE A 137 -3.12 -8.24 19.15
CA PHE A 137 -3.19 -9.68 19.31
C PHE A 137 -1.85 -10.28 19.78
N LEU A 138 -0.73 -9.82 19.24
CA LEU A 138 0.63 -10.24 19.64
C LEU A 138 0.96 -9.88 21.09
N PHE A 139 0.49 -8.75 21.59
CA PHE A 139 0.79 -8.31 22.96
C PHE A 139 -0.20 -8.82 24.00
N SER A 140 -1.48 -8.94 23.65
CA SER A 140 -2.53 -9.33 24.59
C SER A 140 -2.90 -10.82 24.55
N GLY A 141 -2.77 -11.47 23.38
CA GLY A 141 -3.27 -12.84 23.17
C GLY A 141 -4.76 -12.94 22.89
N TYR A 142 -5.49 -11.83 22.96
CA TYR A 142 -6.92 -11.83 22.65
C TYR A 142 -7.15 -11.85 21.14
N ALA A 143 -7.80 -12.91 20.66
CA ALA A 143 -8.16 -13.02 19.25
C ALA A 143 -9.09 -11.85 18.88
N PRO A 144 -8.77 -11.09 17.81
CA PRO A 144 -9.60 -9.95 17.40
C PRO A 144 -10.95 -10.38 16.81
N ILE A 145 -11.07 -11.64 16.39
CA ILE A 145 -12.29 -12.23 15.86
C ILE A 145 -12.44 -13.60 16.50
N TYR A 146 -13.57 -13.82 17.16
CA TYR A 146 -13.98 -15.13 17.64
C TYR A 146 -15.17 -15.62 16.81
N MET A 147 -14.99 -16.74 16.12
CA MET A 147 -16.08 -17.46 15.44
C MET A 147 -16.05 -18.91 15.84
N ALA A 148 -17.16 -19.39 16.44
CA ALA A 148 -17.28 -20.75 16.91
C ALA A 148 -17.32 -21.77 15.75
N GLY A 149 -16.65 -22.90 15.94
CA GLY A 149 -16.64 -24.03 15.00
C GLY A 149 -15.94 -23.72 13.67
N ALA A 150 -16.32 -24.44 12.62
CA ALA A 150 -15.70 -24.32 11.29
C ALA A 150 -16.16 -23.09 10.48
N ARG A 151 -16.92 -22.17 11.07
CA ARG A 151 -17.51 -21.01 10.37
C ARG A 151 -16.44 -20.10 9.76
N LEU A 152 -15.34 -19.86 10.50
CA LEU A 152 -14.22 -19.06 9.98
C LEU A 152 -13.58 -19.73 8.76
N VAL A 153 -13.46 -21.05 8.76
CA VAL A 153 -12.90 -21.81 7.64
C VAL A 153 -13.81 -21.68 6.41
N TYR A 154 -15.12 -21.94 6.57
CA TYR A 154 -16.08 -21.86 5.46
C TYR A 154 -16.28 -20.45 4.91
N ALA A 155 -16.09 -19.42 5.73
CA ALA A 155 -16.20 -18.02 5.28
C ALA A 155 -14.89 -17.50 4.66
N LEU A 156 -13.77 -17.70 5.36
CA LEU A 156 -12.51 -17.04 5.01
C LEU A 156 -11.72 -17.79 3.93
N VAL A 157 -11.66 -19.12 3.99
CA VAL A 157 -10.85 -19.91 3.07
C VAL A 157 -11.36 -19.81 1.63
N PRO A 158 -12.67 -19.99 1.33
CA PRO A 158 -13.17 -19.81 -0.04
C PRO A 158 -12.96 -18.38 -0.54
N LYS A 159 -13.16 -17.37 0.32
CA LYS A 159 -12.92 -15.97 -0.02
C LYS A 159 -11.46 -15.72 -0.41
N LEU A 160 -10.50 -16.17 0.40
CA LEU A 160 -9.07 -16.01 0.12
C LEU A 160 -8.65 -16.77 -1.15
N PHE A 161 -9.19 -17.97 -1.34
CA PHE A 161 -8.93 -18.77 -2.55
C PHE A 161 -9.44 -18.08 -3.81
N VAL A 162 -10.71 -17.67 -3.83
CA VAL A 162 -11.32 -16.95 -4.97
C VAL A 162 -10.58 -15.64 -5.22
N GLN A 163 -10.25 -14.89 -4.18
CA GLN A 163 -9.46 -13.65 -4.31
C GLN A 163 -8.07 -13.91 -4.91
N GLY A 164 -7.39 -14.99 -4.51
CA GLY A 164 -6.11 -15.41 -5.07
C GLY A 164 -6.22 -15.76 -6.55
N VAL A 165 -7.20 -16.59 -6.92
CA VAL A 165 -7.45 -16.98 -8.32
C VAL A 165 -7.79 -15.75 -9.17
N LEU A 166 -8.68 -14.86 -8.71
CA LEU A 166 -9.03 -13.65 -9.44
C LEU A 166 -7.83 -12.71 -9.61
N SER A 167 -6.97 -12.61 -8.59
CA SER A 167 -5.73 -11.84 -8.68
C SER A 167 -4.78 -12.41 -9.74
N ALA A 168 -4.59 -13.74 -9.76
CA ALA A 168 -3.76 -14.41 -10.74
C ALA A 168 -4.31 -14.25 -12.17
N LEU A 169 -5.63 -14.40 -12.36
CA LEU A 169 -6.28 -14.21 -13.67
C LEU A 169 -6.18 -12.76 -14.16
N SER A 170 -6.33 -11.80 -13.26
CA SER A 170 -6.26 -10.36 -13.60
C SER A 170 -4.84 -9.90 -13.94
N ASN A 171 -3.83 -10.53 -13.34
CA ASN A 171 -2.42 -10.17 -13.49
C ASN A 171 -1.61 -11.18 -14.32
N ARG A 172 -2.26 -11.98 -15.18
CA ARG A 172 -1.62 -13.05 -15.98
C ARG A 172 -0.38 -12.64 -16.79
N THR A 173 -0.27 -11.35 -17.12
CA THR A 173 0.82 -10.77 -17.91
C THR A 173 1.90 -10.11 -17.06
N VAL A 174 1.78 -10.16 -15.74
CA VAL A 174 2.67 -9.49 -14.78
C VAL A 174 3.42 -10.55 -14.01
N ASP A 175 4.71 -10.34 -13.78
CA ASP A 175 5.53 -11.27 -13.03
C ASP A 175 5.03 -11.41 -11.59
N ASN A 176 5.01 -12.65 -11.10
CA ASN A 176 4.50 -12.95 -9.76
C ASN A 176 5.24 -12.17 -8.65
N SER A 177 6.56 -11.93 -8.83
CA SER A 177 7.35 -11.12 -7.92
C SER A 177 6.86 -9.68 -7.83
N ASP A 178 6.41 -9.09 -8.94
CA ASP A 178 5.90 -7.73 -8.97
C ASP A 178 4.51 -7.63 -8.33
N VAL A 179 3.69 -8.68 -8.48
CA VAL A 179 2.41 -8.78 -7.76
C VAL A 179 2.64 -8.83 -6.26
N VAL A 180 3.60 -9.63 -5.78
CA VAL A 180 3.95 -9.68 -4.35
C VAL A 180 4.49 -8.33 -3.86
N ARG A 181 5.40 -7.73 -4.63
CA ARG A 181 5.98 -6.40 -4.32
C ARG A 181 4.91 -5.31 -4.28
N SER A 182 3.88 -5.38 -5.12
CA SER A 182 2.75 -4.43 -5.08
C SER A 182 1.99 -4.48 -3.74
N GLN A 183 1.88 -5.66 -3.13
CA GLN A 183 1.25 -5.82 -1.81
C GLN A 183 2.16 -5.29 -0.70
N GLU A 184 3.47 -5.55 -0.77
CA GLU A 184 4.47 -4.99 0.16
C GLU A 184 4.42 -3.46 0.13
N VAL A 185 4.36 -2.89 -1.07
CA VAL A 185 4.27 -1.46 -1.32
C VAL A 185 2.97 -0.87 -0.75
N TRP A 186 1.85 -1.59 -0.82
CA TRP A 186 0.58 -1.15 -0.21
C TRP A 186 0.70 -0.99 1.31
N PHE A 187 1.36 -1.93 1.98
CA PHE A 187 1.66 -1.83 3.41
C PHE A 187 2.68 -0.71 3.69
N ALA A 188 3.78 -0.65 2.94
CA ALA A 188 4.84 0.35 3.14
C ALA A 188 4.34 1.80 2.99
N TYR A 189 3.40 2.08 2.07
CA TYR A 189 2.83 3.42 1.89
C TYR A 189 1.59 3.70 2.76
N ALA A 190 1.22 2.80 3.68
CA ALA A 190 -0.02 2.94 4.44
C ALA A 190 -0.07 4.25 5.27
N PHE A 191 0.98 4.55 6.04
CA PHE A 191 1.08 5.80 6.80
C PHE A 191 1.13 7.03 5.90
N THR A 192 1.87 6.96 4.80
CA THR A 192 1.99 8.04 3.81
C THR A 192 0.64 8.42 3.22
N ASN A 193 -0.14 7.43 2.80
CA ASN A 193 -1.47 7.65 2.23
C ASN A 193 -2.48 8.10 3.29
N CYS A 194 -2.42 7.55 4.51
CA CYS A 194 -3.31 7.96 5.59
C CYS A 194 -3.06 9.42 6.00
N THR A 195 -1.79 9.82 6.15
CA THR A 195 -1.45 11.23 6.42
C THR A 195 -1.88 12.15 5.27
N ALA A 196 -1.76 11.70 4.02
CA ALA A 196 -2.27 12.43 2.86
C ALA A 196 -3.79 12.65 2.91
N VAL A 197 -4.56 11.63 3.31
CA VAL A 197 -6.02 11.71 3.50
C VAL A 197 -6.37 12.72 4.61
N LEU A 198 -5.70 12.64 5.77
CA LEU A 198 -5.91 13.57 6.88
C LEU A 198 -5.58 15.01 6.48
N GLU A 199 -4.47 15.23 5.78
CA GLU A 199 -4.11 16.55 5.27
C GLU A 199 -5.09 17.09 4.24
N ALA A 200 -5.65 16.23 3.39
CA ALA A 200 -6.69 16.63 2.43
C ALA A 200 -8.01 17.00 3.14
N PHE A 201 -8.40 16.29 4.20
CA PHE A 201 -9.50 16.72 5.05
C PHE A 201 -9.22 18.05 5.75
N TRP A 202 -8.03 18.21 6.31
CA TRP A 202 -7.61 19.46 6.95
C TRP A 202 -7.61 20.64 5.98
N TRP A 203 -7.11 20.43 4.76
CA TRP A 203 -7.21 21.39 3.66
C TRP A 203 -8.66 21.78 3.39
N LYS A 204 -9.57 20.79 3.30
CA LYS A 204 -10.99 21.05 3.03
C LYS A 204 -11.66 21.88 4.11
N ILE A 205 -11.29 21.68 5.38
CA ILE A 205 -11.83 22.41 6.53
C ILE A 205 -11.26 23.83 6.61
N THR A 206 -9.94 23.98 6.42
CA THR A 206 -9.24 25.25 6.65
C THR A 206 -9.19 26.17 5.43
N GLY A 207 -9.40 25.64 4.22
CA GLY A 207 -9.25 26.39 2.97
C GLY A 207 -7.82 26.81 2.63
N LYS A 208 -6.83 26.48 3.48
CA LYS A 208 -5.43 26.86 3.26
C LYS A 208 -4.84 26.04 2.13
N GLU A 209 -4.44 26.69 1.05
CA GLU A 209 -3.89 26.00 -0.13
C GLU A 209 -2.72 25.08 0.23
N PRO A 210 -2.65 23.89 -0.38
CA PRO A 210 -1.61 22.91 -0.10
C PRO A 210 -0.27 23.44 -0.63
N LYS A 211 0.67 23.73 0.28
CA LYS A 211 2.03 24.09 -0.11
C LYS A 211 2.78 22.87 -0.65
N TRP A 212 3.49 23.07 -1.75
CA TRP A 212 4.39 22.08 -2.35
C TRP A 212 5.73 22.06 -1.63
N PHE A 213 6.33 20.87 -1.52
CA PHE A 213 7.71 20.69 -1.10
C PHE A 213 8.47 20.00 -2.24
N ASN A 214 9.63 20.53 -2.63
CA ASN A 214 10.39 20.00 -3.75
C ASN A 214 10.90 18.59 -3.45
N THR A 215 10.45 17.61 -4.24
CA THR A 215 10.80 16.19 -4.08
C THR A 215 12.28 15.92 -4.34
N GLY A 216 12.96 16.76 -5.15
CA GLY A 216 14.39 16.65 -5.43
C GLY A 216 15.31 17.07 -4.27
N GLY A 217 14.75 17.50 -3.13
CA GLY A 217 15.49 17.86 -1.93
C GLY A 217 15.16 16.99 -0.71
N ALA A 218 14.42 15.89 -0.87
CA ALA A 218 14.15 14.98 0.23
C ALA A 218 15.45 14.22 0.59
N SER A 219 16.11 14.68 1.64
CA SER A 219 17.30 14.02 2.18
C SER A 219 16.95 12.64 2.72
N ARG A 220 17.88 11.69 2.57
CA ARG A 220 17.83 10.36 3.19
C ARG A 220 17.54 10.46 4.70
N GLY A 221 16.79 9.50 5.25
CA GLY A 221 16.50 9.44 6.69
C GLY A 221 15.38 10.37 7.14
N SER A 222 14.26 10.40 6.41
CA SER A 222 13.11 11.25 6.73
C SER A 222 12.27 10.67 7.87
N MET A 223 11.74 11.53 8.75
CA MET A 223 10.79 11.12 9.79
C MET A 223 9.54 10.41 9.24
N ALA A 224 9.24 10.56 7.95
CA ALA A 224 8.17 9.84 7.28
C ALA A 224 8.41 8.31 7.18
N GLU A 225 9.65 7.86 7.35
CA GLU A 225 10.06 6.46 7.29
C GLU A 225 9.87 5.72 8.62
N LEU A 226 10.02 6.44 9.74
CA LEU A 226 9.98 5.88 11.09
C LEU A 226 8.73 5.08 11.44
N PRO A 227 7.50 5.45 11.02
CA PRO A 227 6.32 4.66 11.35
C PRO A 227 6.43 3.20 10.90
N ASN A 228 6.97 2.93 9.70
CA ASN A 228 7.15 1.56 9.22
C ASN A 228 8.20 0.81 10.06
N VAL A 229 9.28 1.49 10.42
CA VAL A 229 10.35 0.94 11.27
C VAL A 229 9.81 0.55 12.65
N ILE A 230 9.02 1.44 13.27
CA ILE A 230 8.39 1.21 14.58
C ILE A 230 7.43 0.03 14.52
N ILE A 231 6.55 -0.04 13.50
CA ILE A 231 5.61 -1.17 13.36
C ILE A 231 6.37 -2.48 13.13
N PHE A 232 7.42 -2.48 12.31
CA PHE A 232 8.22 -3.68 12.09
C PHE A 232 8.86 -4.19 13.37
N PHE A 233 9.60 -3.34 14.10
CA PHE A 233 10.21 -3.76 15.36
C PHE A 233 9.17 -4.12 16.43
N GLY A 234 8.07 -3.38 16.51
CA GLY A 234 6.96 -3.71 17.40
C GLY A 234 6.34 -5.08 17.07
N THR A 235 6.30 -5.45 15.79
CA THR A 235 5.80 -6.76 15.34
C THR A 235 6.80 -7.87 15.66
N VAL A 236 8.10 -7.67 15.41
CA VAL A 236 9.16 -8.64 15.75
C VAL A 236 9.20 -8.89 17.27
N VAL A 237 9.22 -7.82 18.07
CA VAL A 237 9.15 -7.91 19.53
C VAL A 237 7.84 -8.55 19.97
N GLY A 238 6.72 -8.21 19.34
CA GLY A 238 5.42 -8.81 19.61
C GLY A 238 5.39 -10.33 19.34
N VAL A 239 6.05 -10.80 18.28
CA VAL A 239 6.19 -12.25 17.99
C VAL A 239 6.97 -12.95 19.09
N LEU A 240 8.13 -12.41 19.48
CA LEU A 240 8.92 -12.96 20.60
C LEU A 240 8.14 -12.93 21.92
N TRP A 241 7.42 -11.84 22.17
CA TRP A 241 6.59 -11.69 23.35
C TRP A 241 5.42 -12.67 23.37
N SER A 242 4.80 -12.97 22.22
CA SER A 242 3.72 -13.96 22.13
C SER A 242 4.18 -15.35 22.59
N VAL A 243 5.42 -15.74 22.23
CA VAL A 243 6.08 -16.95 22.70
C VAL A 243 6.29 -16.91 24.21
N VAL A 244 6.88 -15.83 24.73
CA VAL A 244 7.14 -15.68 26.17
C VAL A 244 5.82 -15.78 26.96
N ARG A 245 4.75 -15.12 26.50
CA ARG A 245 3.43 -15.21 27.11
C ARG A 245 2.87 -16.62 27.13
N PHE A 246 3.06 -17.35 26.04
CA PHE A 246 2.64 -18.74 25.96
C PHE A 246 3.43 -19.61 26.97
N LEU A 247 4.77 -19.51 26.98
CA LEU A 247 5.63 -20.30 27.86
C LEU A 247 5.46 -19.97 29.35
N ALA A 248 5.21 -18.70 29.68
CA ALA A 248 4.97 -18.24 31.05
C ALA A 248 3.54 -18.55 31.55
N GLY A 249 2.71 -19.25 30.76
CA GLY A 249 1.37 -19.66 31.17
C GLY A 249 0.33 -18.54 31.18
N TYR A 250 0.64 -17.34 30.67
CA TYR A 250 -0.33 -16.25 30.53
C TYR A 250 -1.46 -16.59 29.53
N ASN A 251 -1.24 -17.56 28.65
CA ASN A 251 -2.24 -18.13 27.73
C ASN A 251 -2.54 -19.61 28.06
N SER A 252 -2.65 -19.98 29.34
CA SER A 252 -2.70 -21.39 29.75
C SER A 252 -3.83 -22.19 29.08
N ILE A 253 -3.51 -23.46 28.82
CA ILE A 253 -4.29 -24.49 28.12
C ILE A 253 -5.69 -24.74 28.75
N GLN A 254 -5.92 -24.27 29.98
CA GLN A 254 -7.10 -24.65 30.78
C GLN A 254 -8.37 -23.84 30.48
N THR A 255 -8.33 -22.74 29.73
CA THR A 255 -9.53 -21.91 29.46
C THR A 255 -9.65 -21.39 28.04
N SER A 256 -8.68 -21.61 27.15
CA SER A 256 -8.69 -21.11 25.77
C SER A 256 -7.77 -21.98 24.92
N HIS A 257 -8.02 -22.09 23.62
CA HIS A 257 -7.17 -22.81 22.66
C HIS A 257 -5.75 -22.17 22.52
N GLY A 258 -4.93 -22.19 23.58
CA GLY A 258 -3.74 -21.36 23.72
C GLY A 258 -2.70 -21.57 22.63
N ALA A 259 -2.50 -22.83 22.21
CA ALA A 259 -1.57 -23.15 21.12
C ALA A 259 -2.03 -22.60 19.77
N SER A 260 -3.31 -22.76 19.41
CA SER A 260 -3.82 -22.24 18.14
C SER A 260 -3.87 -20.71 18.11
N LEU A 261 -4.14 -20.07 19.25
CA LEU A 261 -4.07 -18.62 19.40
C LEU A 261 -2.63 -18.10 19.26
N LEU A 262 -1.64 -18.80 19.85
CA LEU A 262 -0.23 -18.50 19.65
C LEU A 262 0.10 -18.54 18.15
N PHE A 263 -0.15 -19.66 17.48
CA PHE A 263 0.16 -19.82 16.06
C PHE A 263 -0.55 -18.78 15.19
N ALA A 264 -1.82 -18.49 15.46
CA ALA A 264 -2.56 -17.47 14.72
C ALA A 264 -1.92 -16.08 14.89
N SER A 265 -1.57 -15.70 16.13
CA SER A 265 -0.93 -14.41 16.41
C SER A 265 0.46 -14.30 15.77
N MET A 266 1.27 -15.36 15.85
CA MET A 266 2.58 -15.42 15.22
C MET A 266 2.48 -15.32 13.70
N MET A 267 1.55 -16.05 13.06
CA MET A 267 1.38 -16.01 11.61
C MET A 267 0.95 -14.62 11.12
N MET A 268 0.06 -13.94 11.84
CA MET A 268 -0.28 -12.54 11.54
C MET A 268 0.92 -11.61 11.72
N GLY A 269 1.68 -11.77 12.79
CA GLY A 269 2.89 -10.99 13.04
C GLY A 269 3.96 -11.18 11.96
N LEU A 270 4.30 -12.44 11.66
CA LEU A 270 5.25 -12.79 10.61
C LEU A 270 4.80 -12.28 9.23
N PHE A 271 3.51 -12.36 8.92
CA PHE A 271 2.97 -11.81 7.69
C PHE A 271 3.23 -10.30 7.56
N ILE A 272 2.94 -9.51 8.60
CA ILE A 272 3.21 -8.06 8.59
C ILE A 272 4.71 -7.78 8.55
N ALA A 273 5.52 -8.51 9.32
CA ALA A 273 6.96 -8.35 9.33
C ALA A 273 7.57 -8.60 7.93
N VAL A 274 7.16 -9.67 7.24
CA VAL A 274 7.61 -9.98 5.87
C VAL A 274 7.20 -8.87 4.89
N LYS A 275 5.98 -8.33 5.00
CA LYS A 275 5.51 -7.26 4.11
C LYS A 275 6.25 -5.93 4.31
N LEU A 276 6.71 -5.64 5.52
CA LEU A 276 7.43 -4.40 5.84
C LEU A 276 8.96 -4.54 5.74
N ALA A 277 9.52 -5.75 5.85
CA ALA A 277 10.95 -5.98 5.90
C ALA A 277 11.74 -5.31 4.77
N PRO A 278 11.34 -5.40 3.48
CA PRO A 278 12.10 -4.76 2.41
C PRO A 278 12.18 -3.23 2.55
N SER A 279 11.05 -2.60 2.92
CA SER A 279 10.95 -1.16 3.13
C SER A 279 11.80 -0.70 4.32
N VAL A 280 11.67 -1.39 5.45
CA VAL A 280 12.42 -1.06 6.68
C VAL A 280 13.91 -1.28 6.51
N ARG A 281 14.31 -2.33 5.79
CA ARG A 281 15.72 -2.56 5.42
C ARG A 281 16.29 -1.37 4.66
N MET A 282 15.59 -0.90 3.63
CA MET A 282 16.02 0.28 2.85
C MET A 282 16.09 1.53 3.71
N SER A 283 15.09 1.77 4.58
CA SER A 283 15.12 2.91 5.51
C SER A 283 16.29 2.87 6.47
N ILE A 284 16.58 1.72 7.08
CA ILE A 284 17.76 1.54 7.94
C ILE A 284 19.04 1.86 7.16
N GLN A 285 19.18 1.31 5.95
CA GLN A 285 20.35 1.59 5.10
C GLN A 285 20.50 3.09 4.81
N GLU A 286 19.40 3.81 4.57
CA GLU A 286 19.44 5.26 4.37
C GLU A 286 19.88 6.03 5.61
N TYR A 287 19.34 5.68 6.79
CA TYR A 287 19.70 6.32 8.06
C TYR A 287 21.18 6.15 8.41
N PHE A 288 21.76 4.99 8.08
CA PHE A 288 23.18 4.71 8.32
C PHE A 288 24.10 5.08 7.15
N GLY A 289 23.55 5.59 6.05
CA GLY A 289 24.33 5.94 4.84
C GLY A 289 24.94 4.73 4.13
N TRP A 290 24.40 3.54 4.33
CA TRP A 290 24.85 2.30 3.70
C TRP A 290 24.35 2.18 2.25
N SER A 291 25.02 1.35 1.44
CA SER A 291 24.51 0.97 0.12
C SER A 291 23.22 0.15 0.29
N TYR A 292 22.28 0.24 -0.67
CA TYR A 292 21.08 -0.60 -0.68
C TYR A 292 21.37 -2.10 -0.83
N GLU A 293 22.58 -2.45 -1.23
CA GLU A 293 23.05 -3.84 -1.30
C GLU A 293 23.61 -4.35 0.03
N SER A 294 23.96 -3.47 0.97
CA SER A 294 24.68 -3.83 2.20
C SER A 294 23.94 -4.80 3.12
N LEU A 295 22.60 -4.76 3.15
CA LEU A 295 21.76 -5.68 3.94
C LEU A 295 21.01 -6.70 3.06
N MET A 296 21.37 -6.83 1.78
CA MET A 296 20.87 -7.96 1.00
C MET A 296 21.52 -9.25 1.51
N ASP A 297 20.72 -10.32 1.67
CA ASP A 297 21.23 -11.62 2.07
C ASP A 297 22.15 -12.15 0.95
N GLN A 298 23.46 -12.02 1.16
CA GLN A 298 24.47 -12.58 0.28
C GLN A 298 24.90 -13.93 0.84
N GLY A 299 24.68 -15.00 0.08
CA GLY A 299 25.15 -16.33 0.47
C GLY A 299 24.27 -17.08 1.47
N ASN A 300 22.95 -16.80 1.51
CA ASN A 300 21.96 -17.57 2.27
C ASN A 300 22.18 -17.57 3.80
N VAL A 301 22.79 -16.51 4.32
CA VAL A 301 23.14 -16.36 5.74
C VAL A 301 21.88 -16.21 6.57
N VAL A 302 20.91 -15.40 6.11
CA VAL A 302 19.65 -15.18 6.83
C VAL A 302 18.86 -16.48 6.93
N SER A 303 18.78 -17.27 5.86
CA SER A 303 18.10 -18.57 5.89
C SER A 303 18.77 -19.53 6.88
N SER A 304 20.09 -19.61 6.85
CA SER A 304 20.87 -20.49 7.74
C SER A 304 20.72 -20.11 9.21
N ILE A 305 20.79 -18.81 9.53
CA ILE A 305 20.54 -18.29 10.89
C ILE A 305 19.09 -18.53 11.32
N SER A 306 18.12 -18.38 10.40
CA SER A 306 16.71 -18.62 10.69
C SER A 306 16.43 -20.08 11.05
N ILE A 307 17.07 -21.02 10.36
CA ILE A 307 17.01 -22.45 10.69
C ILE A 307 17.65 -22.71 12.06
N ALA A 308 18.83 -22.15 12.32
CA ALA A 308 19.49 -22.30 13.62
C ALA A 308 18.62 -21.77 14.77
N PHE A 309 17.99 -20.62 14.60
CA PHE A 309 17.07 -20.04 15.59
C PHE A 309 15.82 -20.91 15.79
N GLY A 310 15.25 -21.44 14.69
CA GLY A 310 14.13 -22.39 14.77
C GLY A 310 14.49 -23.67 15.54
N LEU A 311 15.70 -24.20 15.34
CA LEU A 311 16.20 -25.36 16.08
C LEU A 311 16.39 -25.05 17.57
N ILE A 312 16.97 -23.90 17.90
CA ILE A 312 17.10 -23.44 19.29
C ILE A 312 15.72 -23.34 19.95
N PHE A 313 14.75 -22.75 19.25
CA PHE A 313 13.39 -22.62 19.75
C PHE A 313 12.74 -23.99 20.02
N ILE A 314 12.81 -24.93 19.07
CA ILE A 314 12.26 -26.28 19.25
C ILE A 314 12.96 -27.01 20.39
N ALA A 315 14.28 -26.92 20.48
CA ALA A 315 15.04 -27.55 21.55
C ALA A 315 14.67 -27.00 22.93
N LEU A 316 14.53 -25.67 23.06
CA LEU A 316 14.07 -25.02 24.29
C LEU A 316 12.63 -25.40 24.64
N TRP A 317 11.75 -25.46 23.63
CA TRP A 317 10.36 -25.89 23.82
C TRP A 317 10.27 -27.30 24.38
N VAL A 318 10.96 -28.27 23.75
CA VAL A 318 11.00 -29.66 24.22
C VAL A 318 11.60 -29.75 25.62
N TRP A 319 12.64 -28.96 25.91
CA TRP A 319 13.27 -28.93 27.23
C TRP A 319 12.31 -28.41 28.32
N ILE A 320 11.50 -27.39 28.01
CA ILE A 320 10.53 -26.81 28.96
C ILE A 320 9.30 -27.70 29.12
N GLU A 321 8.75 -28.23 28.03
CA GLU A 321 7.52 -29.03 28.06
C GLU A 321 7.72 -30.34 28.84
N GLN A 322 8.98 -30.80 28.99
CA GLN A 322 9.33 -32.09 29.60
C GLN A 322 8.33 -33.18 29.19
N PRO A 323 8.11 -33.37 27.87
CA PRO A 323 7.10 -34.29 27.41
C PRO A 323 7.39 -35.64 28.06
N THR A 324 6.43 -36.15 28.82
CA THR A 324 6.58 -37.42 29.53
C THR A 324 7.06 -38.45 28.52
N SER A 325 8.07 -39.22 28.91
CA SER A 325 8.69 -40.25 28.08
C SER A 325 7.67 -41.35 27.76
N ASN A 326 6.78 -41.07 26.81
CA ASN A 326 5.96 -42.07 26.14
C ASN A 326 5.47 -41.50 24.79
N PRO A 327 6.18 -41.81 23.69
CA PRO A 327 5.69 -41.50 22.36
C PRO A 327 4.68 -42.56 21.85
N PHE A 328 4.08 -43.36 22.74
CA PHE A 328 3.08 -44.38 22.45
C PHE A 328 1.99 -44.44 23.53
#